data_AF-A0A9E1TZB6-F1
#
_entry.id   AF-A0A9E1TZB6-F1
#
_cell.length_a   1.000
_cell.length_b   1.000
_cell.length_c   1.000
_cell.angle_alpha   90.00
_cell.angle_beta   90.00
_cell.angle_gamma   90.00
#
_symmetry.space_group_name_H-M   'P 1'
#
loop_
_entity.id
_entity.type
_entity.pdbx_description
1 polymer ?
#
loop_
_entity_poly.entity_id
_entity_poly.type
_entity_poly.pdbx_seq_one_letter_code
_entity_poly.pdbx_strand_id
1 'polypeptide(L)'
;MSLKLLFKIFAGLQLIQGILFLFGGSMISEMNFWEHSIGITTLAEHHGAGSICIAILFWMLPIWLSDQQLKESVPAVIGIQVILAIMPVYHAAVDAIPTNPAFFVLMAVLIGLIVLFYMESKKNITTSD
;
A
#
# COMPACT_ATOMS: atom_id res chain seq x y z
N MET A 1 -16.13 1.24 -11.05
CA MET A 1 -14.97 0.37 -10.73
C MET A 1 -15.46 -0.69 -9.76
N SER A 2 -15.03 -1.95 -9.84
CA SER A 2 -15.47 -3.00 -8.90
C SER A 2 -14.49 -3.17 -7.73
N LEU A 3 -14.93 -3.77 -6.62
CA LEU A 3 -14.02 -4.15 -5.52
C LEU A 3 -12.89 -5.04 -6.03
N LYS A 4 -13.18 -6.03 -6.87
CA LYS A 4 -12.17 -6.90 -7.47
C LYS A 4 -11.04 -6.11 -8.16
N LEU A 5 -11.39 -5.05 -8.90
CA LEU A 5 -10.39 -4.18 -9.53
C LEU A 5 -9.60 -3.36 -8.50
N LEU A 6 -10.26 -2.81 -7.48
CA LEU A 6 -9.58 -2.06 -6.41
C LEU A 6 -8.54 -2.90 -5.66
N PHE A 7 -8.86 -4.15 -5.33
CA PHE A 7 -7.91 -5.09 -4.73
C PHE A 7 -6.69 -5.31 -5.63
N LYS A 8 -6.89 -5.48 -6.95
CA LYS A 8 -5.79 -5.64 -7.91
C LYS A 8 -4.96 -4.38 -8.10
N ILE A 9 -5.58 -3.19 -8.08
CA ILE A 9 -4.86 -1.91 -8.12
C ILE A 9 -3.98 -1.78 -6.88
N PHE A 10 -4.52 -2.03 -5.70
CA PHE A 10 -3.75 -1.99 -4.47
C PHE A 10 -2.59 -3.00 -4.48
N ALA A 11 -2.85 -4.23 -4.94
CA ALA A 11 -1.82 -5.24 -5.13
C ALA A 11 -0.71 -4.76 -6.09
N GLY A 12 -1.06 -4.18 -7.24
CA GLY A 12 -0.09 -3.65 -8.19
C GLY A 12 0.78 -2.53 -7.61
N LEU A 13 0.17 -1.62 -6.83
CA LEU A 13 0.92 -0.55 -6.15
C LEU A 13 1.88 -1.13 -5.10
N GLN A 14 1.44 -2.12 -4.32
CA GLN A 14 2.30 -2.80 -3.35
C GLN A 14 3.42 -3.60 -4.04
N LEU A 15 3.17 -4.17 -5.22
CA LEU A 15 4.20 -4.85 -5.99
C LEU A 15 5.27 -3.87 -6.46
N ILE A 16 4.86 -2.73 -7.02
CA ILE A 16 5.78 -1.67 -7.46
C ILE A 16 6.62 -1.17 -6.28
N GLN A 17 5.97 -0.82 -5.17
CA GLN A 17 6.66 -0.43 -3.94
C GLN A 17 7.62 -1.53 -3.48
N GLY A 18 7.15 -2.77 -3.44
CA GLY A 18 7.94 -3.92 -3.02
C GLY A 18 9.21 -4.09 -3.84
N ILE A 19 9.13 -4.00 -5.18
CA ILE A 19 10.29 -4.06 -6.07
C ILE A 19 11.25 -2.88 -5.84
N LEU A 20 10.71 -1.66 -5.69
CA LEU A 20 11.54 -0.47 -5.43
C LEU A 20 12.29 -0.57 -4.11
N PHE A 21 11.66 -1.08 -3.05
CA PHE A 21 12.30 -1.28 -1.76
C PHE A 21 13.26 -2.48 -1.76
N LEU A 22 12.94 -3.53 -2.52
CA LEU A 22 13.77 -4.73 -2.62
C LEU A 22 15.12 -4.47 -3.31
N PHE A 23 15.19 -3.52 -4.23
CA PHE A 23 16.42 -3.26 -5.00
C PHE A 23 16.93 -1.82 -4.92
N GLY A 24 16.22 -0.93 -4.22
CA GLY A 24 16.48 0.52 -4.22
C GLY A 24 17.12 1.08 -2.96
N GLY A 25 17.76 0.27 -2.11
CA GLY A 25 18.28 0.72 -0.80
C GLY A 25 19.18 1.97 -0.85
N SER A 26 20.10 2.05 -1.84
CA SER A 26 20.95 3.23 -2.04
C SER A 26 20.15 4.46 -2.47
N MET A 27 19.28 4.31 -3.48
CA MET A 27 18.39 5.36 -3.95
C MET A 27 17.48 5.89 -2.83
N ILE A 28 16.93 5.01 -2.00
CA ILE A 28 16.11 5.39 -0.84
C ILE A 28 16.93 6.23 0.13
N SER A 29 18.18 5.84 0.41
CA SER A 29 19.05 6.59 1.31
C SER A 29 19.31 8.00 0.76
N GLU A 30 19.67 8.10 -0.52
CA GLU A 30 19.95 9.37 -1.20
C GLU A 30 18.73 10.30 -1.22
N MET A 31 17.55 9.77 -1.59
CA MET A 31 16.31 10.56 -1.66
C MET A 31 15.85 11.11 -0.31
N ASN A 32 16.24 10.45 0.79
CA ASN A 32 15.90 10.86 2.15
C ASN A 32 17.06 11.54 2.89
N PHE A 33 18.19 11.80 2.22
CA PHE A 33 19.39 12.38 2.81
C PHE A 33 19.98 11.55 3.98
N TRP A 34 19.81 10.23 3.94
CA TRP A 34 20.36 9.30 4.93
C TRP A 34 21.78 8.87 4.57
N GLU A 35 22.61 8.65 5.58
CA GLU A 35 23.87 7.94 5.39
C GLU A 35 23.57 6.50 5.00
N HIS A 36 24.05 6.09 3.82
CA HIS A 36 23.82 4.74 3.33
C HIS A 36 24.56 3.72 4.19
N SER A 37 23.87 2.63 4.56
CA SER A 37 24.46 1.56 5.36
C SER A 37 23.86 0.20 4.99
N ILE A 38 24.60 -0.87 5.32
CA ILE A 38 24.12 -2.25 5.17
C ILE A 38 22.80 -2.44 5.93
N GLY A 39 22.66 -1.84 7.13
CA GLY A 39 21.44 -1.93 7.92
C GLY A 39 20.21 -1.34 7.21
N ILE A 40 20.35 -0.17 6.57
CA ILE A 40 19.26 0.44 5.78
C ILE A 40 18.90 -0.44 4.59
N THR A 41 19.90 -0.94 3.85
CA THR A 41 19.67 -1.82 2.70
C THR A 41 18.92 -3.08 3.12
N THR A 42 19.37 -3.77 4.18
CA THR A 42 18.72 -4.99 4.67
C THR A 42 17.28 -4.74 5.13
N LEU A 43 16.99 -3.63 5.82
CA LEU A 43 15.63 -3.29 6.25
C LEU A 43 14.74 -2.90 5.07
N ALA A 44 15.27 -2.16 4.08
CA ALA A 44 14.55 -1.83 2.86
C ALA A 44 14.21 -3.10 2.06
N GLU A 45 15.18 -4.00 1.89
CA GLU A 45 14.99 -5.30 1.24
C GLU A 45 13.91 -6.13 1.93
N HIS A 46 13.97 -6.22 3.26
CA HIS A 46 12.99 -6.96 4.04
C HIS A 46 11.58 -6.35 3.94
N HIS A 47 11.47 -5.02 4.02
CA HIS A 47 10.21 -4.32 3.80
C HIS A 47 9.67 -4.57 2.38
N GLY A 48 10.54 -4.48 1.38
CA GLY A 48 10.21 -4.74 -0.02
C GLY A 48 9.66 -6.15 -0.24
N ALA A 49 10.32 -7.16 0.32
CA ALA A 49 9.84 -8.55 0.31
C ALA A 49 8.46 -8.68 0.98
N GLY A 50 8.24 -8.02 2.12
CA GLY A 50 6.94 -7.96 2.80
C GLY A 50 5.84 -7.36 1.92
N SER A 51 6.13 -6.24 1.25
CA SER A 51 5.20 -5.60 0.30
C SER A 51 4.88 -6.50 -0.89
N ILE A 52 5.84 -7.26 -1.41
CA ILE A 52 5.60 -8.25 -2.48
C ILE A 52 4.65 -9.36 -1.99
N CYS A 53 4.84 -9.86 -0.77
CA CYS A 53 3.92 -10.84 -0.19
C CYS A 53 2.49 -10.28 -0.05
N ILE A 54 2.36 -9.03 0.42
CA ILE A 54 1.06 -8.34 0.50
C ILE A 54 0.46 -8.19 -0.90
N ALA A 55 1.25 -7.81 -1.90
CA ALA A 55 0.79 -7.68 -3.27
C ALA A 55 0.23 -9.00 -3.81
N ILE A 56 0.94 -10.12 -3.61
CA ILE A 56 0.47 -11.45 -4.02
C ILE A 56 -0.85 -11.78 -3.33
N LEU A 57 -0.94 -11.60 -2.01
CA LEU A 57 -2.16 -11.88 -1.27
C LEU A 57 -3.35 -11.06 -1.79
N PHE A 58 -3.19 -9.75 -1.95
CA PHE A 58 -4.26 -8.87 -2.43
C PHE A 58 -4.63 -9.10 -3.89
N TRP A 59 -3.69 -9.57 -4.71
CA TRP A 59 -3.99 -9.99 -6.08
C TRP A 59 -4.88 -11.24 -6.11
N MET A 60 -4.66 -12.16 -5.18
CA MET A 60 -5.34 -13.44 -5.11
C MET A 60 -6.69 -13.38 -4.41
N LEU A 61 -6.91 -12.46 -3.45
CA LEU A 61 -8.17 -12.34 -2.72
C LEU A 61 -9.42 -12.25 -3.64
N PRO A 62 -9.41 -11.46 -4.75
CA PRO A 62 -10.52 -11.43 -5.70
C PRO A 62 -10.81 -12.74 -6.44
N ILE A 63 -9.86 -13.68 -6.44
CA ILE A 63 -9.98 -15.01 -7.05
C ILE A 63 -10.56 -15.99 -6.04
N TRP A 64 -10.17 -15.87 -4.77
CA TRP A 64 -10.57 -16.78 -3.71
C TRP A 64 -11.92 -16.46 -3.07
N LEU A 65 -12.31 -15.19 -3.08
CA LEU A 65 -13.48 -14.71 -2.37
C LEU A 65 -14.62 -14.31 -3.31
N SER A 66 -15.85 -14.54 -2.87
CA SER A 66 -17.05 -13.97 -3.49
C SER A 66 -17.08 -12.44 -3.34
N ASP A 67 -17.92 -11.77 -4.14
CA ASP A 67 -18.06 -10.31 -4.06
C ASP A 67 -18.57 -9.84 -2.68
N GLN A 68 -19.45 -10.63 -2.04
CA GLN A 68 -19.92 -10.36 -0.68
C GLN A 68 -18.79 -10.50 0.35
N GLN A 69 -17.98 -11.56 0.27
CA GLN A 69 -16.83 -11.74 1.18
C GLN A 69 -15.76 -10.65 0.98
N LEU A 70 -15.51 -10.23 -0.26
CA LEU A 70 -14.61 -9.10 -0.53
C LEU A 70 -15.13 -7.83 0.14
N LYS A 71 -16.43 -7.55 0.03
CA LYS A 71 -17.06 -6.39 0.68
C LYS A 71 -16.94 -6.46 2.20
N GLU A 72 -17.16 -7.62 2.79
CA GLU A 72 -17.02 -7.84 4.25
C GLU A 72 -15.57 -7.70 4.74
N SER A 73 -14.57 -7.94 3.87
CA SER A 73 -13.16 -7.77 4.21
C SER A 73 -12.69 -6.31 4.17
N VAL A 74 -13.46 -5.39 3.56
CA VAL A 74 -13.04 -3.98 3.37
C VAL A 74 -12.65 -3.25 4.66
N PRO A 75 -13.36 -3.39 5.80
CA PRO A 75 -12.92 -2.74 7.04
C PRO A 75 -11.50 -3.13 7.46
N ALA A 76 -11.13 -4.41 7.30
CA ALA A 76 -9.77 -4.87 7.58
C ALA A 76 -8.76 -4.28 6.58
N VAL A 77 -9.11 -4.22 5.29
CA VAL A 77 -8.28 -3.59 4.27
C VAL A 77 -8.05 -2.10 4.54
N ILE A 78 -9.09 -1.38 4.96
CA ILE A 78 -8.96 0.03 5.39
C ILE A 78 -8.04 0.12 6.60
N GLY A 79 -8.18 -0.77 7.59
CA GLY A 79 -7.29 -0.82 8.75
C GLY A 79 -5.81 -1.00 8.36
N ILE A 80 -5.52 -1.93 7.45
CA ILE A 80 -4.17 -2.13 6.89
C ILE A 80 -3.67 -0.83 6.23
N GLN A 81 -4.49 -0.19 5.40
CA GLN A 81 -4.12 1.05 4.72
C GLN A 81 -3.87 2.22 5.68
N VAL A 82 -4.65 2.33 6.75
CA VAL A 82 -4.43 3.34 7.79
C VAL A 82 -3.07 3.12 8.48
N ILE A 83 -2.72 1.87 8.80
CA ILE A 83 -1.40 1.55 9.37
C ILE A 83 -0.28 1.92 8.38
N LEU A 84 -0.46 1.61 7.09
CA LEU A 84 0.51 1.97 6.06
C LEU A 84 0.64 3.49 5.86
N ALA A 85 -0.42 4.25 6.08
CA ALA A 85 -0.43 5.70 5.98
C ALA A 85 0.14 6.40 7.21
N ILE A 86 -0.06 5.85 8.41
CA ILE A 86 0.36 6.51 9.65
C ILE A 86 1.88 6.50 9.82
N MET A 87 2.57 5.46 9.34
CA MET A 87 4.03 5.35 9.50
C MET A 87 4.81 6.42 8.73
N PRO A 88 4.55 6.69 7.43
CA PRO A 88 5.15 7.82 6.73
C PRO A 88 4.84 9.17 7.39
N VAL A 89 3.61 9.36 7.90
CA VAL A 89 3.25 10.60 8.62
C VAL A 89 4.08 10.76 9.89
N TYR A 90 4.23 9.69 10.68
CA TYR A 90 5.08 9.70 11.86
C TYR A 90 6.53 10.04 11.49
N HIS A 91 7.11 9.39 10.48
CA HIS A 91 8.48 9.65 10.04
C HIS A 91 8.67 11.08 9.53
N ALA A 92 7.69 11.64 8.82
CA ALA A 92 7.74 13.03 8.39
C ALA A 92 7.66 14.00 9.59
N ALA A 93 6.84 13.67 10.61
CA ALA A 93 6.66 14.51 11.80
C ALA A 93 7.88 14.56 12.73
N VAL A 94 8.75 13.55 12.68
CA VAL A 94 10.03 13.50 13.43
C VAL A 94 11.24 13.79 12.55
N ASP A 95 11.02 14.38 11.37
CA ASP A 95 12.05 14.75 10.39
C ASP A 95 12.93 13.58 9.90
N ALA A 96 12.45 12.34 10.03
CA ALA A 96 13.14 11.15 9.53
C ALA A 96 13.03 11.01 8.01
N ILE A 97 11.98 11.54 7.38
CA ILE A 97 11.87 11.66 5.91
C ILE A 97 11.50 13.09 5.53
N PRO A 98 11.93 13.59 4.35
CA PRO A 98 11.58 14.92 3.90
C PRO A 98 10.09 15.02 3.55
N THR A 99 9.43 16.08 4.04
CA THR A 99 8.08 16.45 3.61
C THR A 99 8.14 17.14 2.25
N ASN A 100 8.09 16.35 1.17
CA ASN A 100 8.27 16.80 -0.21
C ASN A 100 7.10 16.36 -1.11
N PRO A 101 7.07 16.73 -2.42
CA PRO A 101 6.00 16.32 -3.31
C PRO A 101 5.76 14.81 -3.39
N ALA A 102 6.81 13.99 -3.32
CA ALA A 102 6.67 12.52 -3.35
C ALA A 102 5.91 12.00 -2.11
N PHE A 103 6.20 12.55 -0.93
CA PHE A 103 5.44 12.27 0.29
C PHE A 103 3.95 12.61 0.11
N PHE A 104 3.61 13.80 -0.41
CA PHE A 104 2.21 14.19 -0.61
C PHE A 104 1.50 13.31 -1.64
N VAL A 105 2.19 12.89 -2.71
CA VAL A 105 1.64 11.93 -3.69
C VAL A 105 1.36 10.58 -3.03
N LEU A 106 2.31 10.04 -2.24
CA LEU A 106 2.10 8.81 -1.49
C LEU A 106 0.86 8.91 -0.59
N MET A 107 0.76 9.98 0.20
CA MET A 107 -0.37 10.19 1.11
C MET A 107 -1.69 10.34 0.36
N ALA A 108 -1.71 11.06 -0.76
CA ALA A 108 -2.90 11.18 -1.60
C ALA A 108 -3.36 9.84 -2.16
N VAL A 109 -2.42 8.98 -2.60
CA VAL A 109 -2.73 7.62 -3.08
C VAL A 109 -3.32 6.77 -1.95
N LEU A 110 -2.69 6.75 -0.77
CA LEU A 110 -3.16 5.95 0.37
C LEU A 110 -4.54 6.39 0.86
N ILE A 111 -4.74 7.70 1.05
CA ILE A 111 -6.02 8.27 1.46
C ILE A 111 -7.08 8.03 0.37
N GLY A 112 -6.72 8.24 -0.89
CA GLY A 112 -7.59 7.97 -2.04
C GLY A 112 -8.07 6.53 -2.08
N LEU A 113 -7.17 5.56 -1.87
CA LEU A 113 -7.54 4.14 -1.78
C LEU A 113 -8.47 3.84 -0.61
N ILE A 114 -8.22 4.40 0.57
CA ILE A 114 -9.12 4.23 1.74
C ILE A 114 -10.53 4.71 1.38
N VAL A 115 -10.64 5.91 0.82
CA VAL A 115 -11.93 6.49 0.41
C VAL A 115 -12.60 5.63 -0.66
N LEU A 116 -11.85 5.18 -1.67
CA LEU A 116 -12.39 4.35 -2.75
C LEU A 116 -12.88 3.00 -2.25
N PHE A 117 -12.12 2.31 -1.39
CA PHE A 117 -12.55 1.06 -0.76
C PHE A 117 -13.82 1.25 0.07
N TYR A 118 -13.87 2.31 0.88
CA TYR A 118 -15.06 2.65 1.66
C TYR A 118 -16.28 2.87 0.76
N MET A 119 -16.17 3.76 -0.23
CA MET A 119 -17.27 4.08 -1.15
C MET A 119 -17.75 2.86 -1.93
N GLU A 120 -16.82 2.04 -2.45
CA GLU A 120 -17.16 0.87 -3.23
C GLU A 120 -17.82 -0.21 -2.37
N SER A 121 -17.39 -0.38 -1.12
CA SER A 121 -18.03 -1.31 -0.18
C SER A 121 -19.48 -0.95 0.14
N LYS A 122 -19.85 0.33 0.05
CA LYS A 122 -21.22 0.78 0.36
C LYS A 122 -22.19 0.60 -0.79
N LYS A 123 -21.73 0.30 -2.00
CA LYS A 123 -22.63 0.01 -3.13
C LYS A 123 -23.36 -1.30 -2.90
N ASN A 124 -24.61 -1.36 -3.35
CA ASN A 124 -25.37 -2.60 -3.38
C ASN A 124 -24.73 -3.53 -4.42
N ILE A 125 -24.60 -4.82 -4.09
CA ILE A 125 -24.19 -5.82 -5.06
C ILE A 125 -25.40 -6.04 -5.95
N THR A 126 -25.45 -5.35 -7.10
CA THR A 126 -26.41 -5.70 -8.14
C THR A 126 -25.92 -6.98 -8.77
N THR A 127 -26.51 -8.11 -8.39
CA THR A 127 -26.36 -9.38 -9.09
C THR A 127 -26.84 -9.17 -10.53
N SER A 128 -25.91 -9.07 -11.48
CA SER A 128 -26.23 -9.41 -12.86
C SER A 128 -26.09 -10.92 -12.95
N ASP A 129 -27.22 -11.61 -12.87
CA ASP A 129 -27.37 -13.03 -13.17
C ASP A 129 -26.87 -13.36 -14.58
#